data_AF-A0A8T4XS60-F1
#
_entry.id   AF-A0A8T4XS60-F1
#
_cell.length_a   1.000
_cell.length_b   1.000
_cell.length_c   1.000
_cell.angle_alpha   90.00
_cell.angle_beta   90.00
_cell.angle_gamma   90.00
#
_symmetry.space_group_name_H-M   'P 1'
#
loop_
_entity.id
_entity.type
_entity.pdbx_description
1 polymer ?
#
loop_
_entity_poly.entity_id
_entity_poly.type
_entity_poly.pdbx_seq_one_letter_code
_entity_poly.pdbx_strand_id
1 'polypeptide(L)'
;MNPRENFLRAAEFQGPEWIPCSVSISPPIWHIYREKLEEVILRHPSIFGNYRKGSVDFDDFGIRRRGNVVEDEWGCLWSFPIDGLQGQVIRHPLGDWRALESYEPKDPIALNALPAEGYPLVPDSFEAARKALEEAKASRRLAVGSCPHGFVFQRLYYLRGFENLMKDLILGPPELRRLLDIILQGRKVE
;
A
#
# COMPACT_ATOMS: atom_id res chain seq x y z
N MET A 1 -21.69 -1.92 -23.11
CA MET A 1 -21.23 -1.24 -21.88
C MET A 1 -19.72 -1.36 -21.77
N ASN A 2 -18.99 -0.32 -21.34
CA ASN A 2 -17.54 -0.45 -21.09
C ASN A 2 -17.23 -0.92 -19.64
N PRO A 3 -16.00 -1.38 -19.35
CA PRO A 3 -15.65 -1.86 -18.01
C PRO A 3 -15.85 -0.83 -16.89
N ARG A 4 -15.66 0.47 -17.17
CA ARG A 4 -15.90 1.55 -16.20
C ARG A 4 -17.39 1.65 -15.84
N GLU A 5 -18.25 1.73 -16.85
CA GLU A 5 -19.71 1.79 -16.67
C GLU A 5 -20.24 0.55 -15.93
N ASN A 6 -19.75 -0.64 -16.31
CA ASN A 6 -20.16 -1.86 -15.64
C ASN A 6 -19.73 -1.89 -14.16
N PHE A 7 -18.50 -1.46 -13.87
CA PHE A 7 -18.04 -1.35 -12.49
C PHE A 7 -18.86 -0.35 -11.67
N LEU A 8 -19.15 0.84 -12.21
CA LEU A 8 -19.94 1.84 -11.51
C LEU A 8 -21.35 1.34 -11.21
N ARG A 9 -22.01 0.68 -12.17
CA ARG A 9 -23.31 0.03 -11.92
C ARG A 9 -23.23 -1.04 -10.84
N ALA A 10 -22.14 -1.81 -10.78
CA ALA A 10 -21.94 -2.79 -9.72
C ALA A 10 -21.77 -2.10 -8.35
N ALA A 11 -20.91 -1.08 -8.27
CA ALA A 11 -20.64 -0.33 -7.04
C ALA A 11 -21.87 0.45 -6.53
N GLU A 12 -22.71 0.94 -7.44
CA GLU A 12 -23.93 1.69 -7.15
C GLU A 12 -25.17 0.78 -7.04
N PHE A 13 -25.00 -0.55 -7.09
CA PHE A 13 -26.09 -1.53 -7.01
C PHE A 13 -27.19 -1.36 -8.09
N GLN A 14 -26.83 -0.86 -9.28
CA GLN A 14 -27.75 -0.58 -10.39
C GLN A 14 -27.89 -1.73 -11.40
N GLY A 15 -27.47 -2.96 -11.05
CA GLY A 15 -27.54 -4.12 -11.94
C GLY A 15 -26.51 -4.05 -13.08
N PRO A 16 -25.25 -4.44 -12.83
CA PRO A 16 -24.23 -4.52 -13.88
C PRO A 16 -24.58 -5.63 -14.90
N GLU A 17 -24.04 -5.55 -16.12
CA GLU A 17 -24.22 -6.59 -17.16
C GLU A 17 -23.41 -7.85 -16.83
N TRP A 18 -22.31 -7.69 -16.09
CA TRP A 18 -21.55 -8.81 -15.52
C TRP A 18 -21.00 -8.46 -14.14
N ILE A 19 -20.70 -9.47 -13.34
CA ILE A 19 -20.05 -9.29 -12.02
C ILE A 19 -18.58 -8.91 -12.27
N PRO A 20 -18.11 -7.71 -11.84
CA PRO A 20 -16.69 -7.38 -11.89
C PRO A 20 -15.91 -8.34 -10.99
N CYS A 21 -14.92 -9.01 -11.55
CA CYS A 21 -14.03 -9.91 -10.83
C CYS A 21 -12.58 -9.57 -11.17
N SER A 22 -11.71 -9.63 -10.17
CA SER A 22 -10.27 -9.52 -10.35
C SER A 22 -9.57 -10.47 -9.39
N VAL A 23 -8.43 -11.02 -9.81
CA VAL A 23 -7.60 -11.90 -9.00
C VAL A 23 -6.22 -11.26 -8.88
N SER A 24 -5.81 -10.97 -7.65
CA SER A 24 -4.45 -10.53 -7.36
C SER A 24 -3.58 -11.75 -7.05
N ILE A 25 -2.42 -11.85 -7.69
CA ILE A 25 -1.50 -12.96 -7.50
C ILE A 25 -0.22 -12.41 -6.88
N SER A 26 0.19 -12.97 -5.74
CA SER A 26 1.35 -12.48 -5.00
C SER A 26 2.67 -12.84 -5.71
N PRO A 27 3.74 -12.03 -5.56
CA PRO A 27 5.03 -12.30 -6.19
C PRO A 27 5.61 -13.70 -5.93
N PRO A 28 5.48 -14.31 -4.72
CA PRO A 28 5.94 -15.68 -4.51
C PRO A 28 5.25 -16.70 -5.41
N ILE A 29 3.96 -16.51 -5.73
CA ILE A 29 3.22 -17.42 -6.61
C ILE A 29 3.71 -17.27 -8.06
N TRP A 30 4.00 -16.05 -8.50
CA TRP A 30 4.68 -15.82 -9.77
C TRP A 30 6.03 -16.51 -9.85
N HIS A 31 6.85 -16.40 -8.80
CA HIS A 31 8.17 -17.04 -8.73
C HIS A 31 8.11 -18.57 -8.74
N ILE A 32 7.12 -19.16 -8.07
CA ILE A 32 6.95 -20.63 -7.97
C ILE A 32 6.46 -21.22 -9.29
N TYR A 33 5.42 -20.63 -9.88
CA TYR A 33 4.73 -21.23 -11.03
C TYR A 33 5.18 -20.69 -12.38
N ARG A 34 5.82 -19.51 -12.42
CA ARG A 34 6.46 -18.91 -13.60
C ARG A 34 5.57 -19.00 -14.85
N GLU A 35 6.05 -19.60 -15.93
CA GLU A 35 5.35 -19.74 -17.20
C GLU A 35 4.05 -20.56 -17.09
N LYS A 36 3.95 -21.50 -16.14
CA LYS A 36 2.70 -22.26 -15.92
C LYS A 36 1.58 -21.34 -15.44
N LEU A 37 1.92 -20.31 -14.66
CA LEU A 37 0.95 -19.30 -14.25
C LEU A 37 0.54 -18.42 -15.42
N GLU A 38 1.49 -18.03 -16.28
CA GLU A 38 1.20 -17.30 -17.51
C GLU A 38 0.22 -18.08 -18.41
N GLU A 39 0.39 -19.40 -18.54
CA GLU A 39 -0.52 -20.25 -19.29
C GLU A 39 -1.95 -20.26 -18.71
N VAL A 40 -2.09 -20.21 -17.39
CA VAL A 40 -3.41 -20.09 -16.75
C VAL A 40 -4.01 -18.73 -17.05
N ILE A 41 -3.22 -17.66 -16.95
CA ILE A 41 -3.67 -16.28 -17.21
C ILE A 41 -4.14 -16.12 -18.66
N LEU A 42 -3.35 -16.59 -19.62
CA LEU A 42 -3.67 -16.53 -21.05
C LEU A 42 -4.92 -17.33 -21.41
N ARG A 43 -5.27 -18.38 -20.65
CA ARG A 43 -6.50 -19.15 -20.82
C ARG A 43 -7.75 -18.45 -20.30
N HIS A 44 -7.62 -17.40 -19.46
CA HIS A 44 -8.74 -16.72 -18.81
C HIS A 44 -8.72 -15.20 -19.00
N PRO A 45 -8.76 -14.70 -20.25
CA PRO A 45 -8.69 -13.26 -20.54
C PRO A 45 -9.87 -12.46 -19.96
N SER A 46 -11.01 -13.09 -19.66
CA SER A 46 -12.14 -12.44 -19.00
C SER A 46 -11.86 -12.06 -17.53
N ILE A 47 -10.92 -12.75 -16.87
CA ILE A 47 -10.51 -12.50 -15.47
C ILE A 47 -9.28 -11.60 -15.44
N PHE A 48 -8.27 -11.90 -16.27
CA PHE A 48 -6.95 -11.28 -16.19
C PHE A 48 -6.72 -10.18 -17.23
N GLY A 49 -7.61 -10.04 -18.21
CA GLY A 49 -7.46 -9.09 -19.31
C GLY A 49 -6.35 -9.47 -20.28
N ASN A 50 -5.78 -8.44 -20.93
CA ASN A 50 -4.69 -8.61 -21.89
C ASN A 50 -3.38 -8.89 -21.16
N TYR A 51 -2.75 -10.02 -21.46
CA TYR A 51 -1.46 -10.42 -20.91
C TYR A 51 -0.48 -10.81 -22.03
N ARG A 52 0.80 -10.43 -21.89
CA ARG A 52 1.87 -10.78 -22.84
C ARG A 52 2.84 -11.72 -22.15
N LYS A 53 2.98 -12.95 -22.66
CA LYS A 53 3.95 -13.92 -22.13
C LYS A 53 5.36 -13.32 -22.05
N GLY A 54 6.06 -13.55 -20.94
CA GLY A 54 7.38 -13.00 -20.66
C GLY A 54 7.37 -11.51 -20.26
N SER A 55 6.21 -10.92 -19.93
CA SER A 55 6.15 -9.54 -19.43
C SER A 55 6.52 -9.39 -17.95
N VAL A 56 6.70 -10.50 -17.23
CA VAL A 56 7.03 -10.53 -15.80
C VAL A 56 8.43 -11.09 -15.62
N ASP A 57 9.26 -10.41 -14.83
CA ASP A 57 10.49 -10.98 -14.29
C ASP A 57 10.14 -11.77 -13.02
N PHE A 58 10.32 -13.10 -13.05
CA PHE A 58 9.93 -13.99 -11.96
C PHE A 58 10.85 -13.91 -10.73
N ASP A 59 12.02 -13.30 -10.88
CA ASP A 59 13.07 -13.26 -9.86
C ASP A 59 13.32 -11.83 -9.33
N ASP A 60 12.61 -10.83 -9.87
CA ASP A 60 12.57 -9.47 -9.35
C ASP A 60 11.55 -9.30 -8.22
N PHE A 61 12.03 -9.29 -6.98
CA PHE A 61 11.24 -8.97 -5.80
C PHE A 61 11.34 -7.51 -5.37
N GLY A 62 12.12 -6.69 -6.10
CA GLY A 62 12.42 -5.31 -5.73
C GLY A 62 12.89 -5.18 -4.28
N ILE A 63 12.27 -4.26 -3.54
CA ILE A 63 12.57 -4.04 -2.11
C ILE A 63 12.15 -5.20 -1.20
N ARG A 64 11.23 -6.07 -1.65
CA ARG A 64 10.72 -7.21 -0.88
C ARG A 64 11.64 -8.42 -0.95
N ARG A 65 12.89 -8.20 -1.35
CA ARG A 65 13.93 -9.24 -1.35
C ARG A 65 14.34 -9.56 0.08
N ARG A 66 14.52 -10.85 0.35
CA ARG A 66 14.97 -11.37 1.64
C ARG A 66 16.25 -10.67 2.08
N GLY A 67 16.27 -10.22 3.34
CA GLY A 67 17.42 -9.56 3.95
C GLY A 67 17.45 -8.05 3.74
N ASN A 68 16.56 -7.49 2.92
CA ASN A 68 16.46 -6.04 2.80
C ASN A 68 15.98 -5.42 4.11
N VAL A 69 16.52 -4.23 4.37
CA VAL A 69 16.12 -3.36 5.47
C VAL A 69 15.92 -1.95 4.91
N VAL A 70 14.76 -1.34 5.17
CA VAL A 70 14.35 -0.06 4.58
C VAL A 70 13.70 0.81 5.65
N GLU A 71 14.04 2.10 5.69
CA GLU A 71 13.33 3.07 6.53
C GLU A 71 12.28 3.79 5.68
N ASP A 72 11.04 3.87 6.19
CA ASP A 72 9.95 4.59 5.53
C ASP A 72 9.93 6.08 5.90
N GLU A 73 9.02 6.85 5.30
CA GLU A 73 8.91 8.29 5.54
C GLU A 73 8.45 8.66 6.97
N TRP A 74 7.96 7.68 7.74
CA TRP A 74 7.55 7.82 9.13
C TRP A 74 8.66 7.48 10.12
N GLY A 75 9.81 7.02 9.64
CA GLY A 75 10.96 6.60 10.45
C GLY A 75 10.89 5.15 10.93
N CYS A 76 9.92 4.37 10.48
CA CYS A 76 9.81 2.95 10.81
C CYS A 76 10.84 2.17 10.01
N LEU A 77 11.61 1.31 10.70
CA LEU A 77 12.58 0.43 10.03
C LEU A 77 11.92 -0.90 9.71
N TRP A 78 11.86 -1.26 8.45
CA TRP A 78 11.25 -2.48 7.92
C TRP A 78 12.33 -3.51 7.60
N SER A 79 12.06 -4.78 7.91
CA SER A 79 12.87 -5.93 7.49
C SER A 79 12.03 -6.89 6.67
N PHE A 80 12.61 -7.42 5.59
CA PHE A 80 11.95 -8.34 4.66
C PHE A 80 12.53 -9.75 4.83
N PRO A 81 11.86 -10.66 5.57
CA PRO A 81 12.41 -11.99 5.84
C PRO A 81 12.13 -13.01 4.72
N ILE A 82 11.19 -12.74 3.82
CA ILE A 82 10.73 -13.68 2.78
C ILE A 82 10.58 -12.91 1.47
N ASP A 83 11.19 -13.44 0.41
CA ASP A 83 11.13 -12.87 -0.93
C ASP A 83 9.67 -12.67 -1.41
N GLY A 84 9.36 -11.47 -1.86
CA GLY A 84 8.07 -11.13 -2.45
C GLY A 84 6.93 -10.92 -1.44
N LEU A 85 7.15 -11.13 -0.14
CA LEU A 85 6.18 -10.83 0.92
C LEU A 85 6.43 -9.46 1.55
N GLN A 86 5.40 -8.91 2.18
CA GLN A 86 5.51 -7.64 2.91
C GLN A 86 6.47 -7.80 4.10
N GLY A 87 7.28 -6.76 4.32
CA GLY A 87 8.19 -6.70 5.45
C GLY A 87 7.48 -6.50 6.78
N GLN A 88 8.24 -6.56 7.86
CA GLN A 88 7.78 -6.28 9.21
C GLN A 88 8.58 -5.12 9.79
N VAL A 89 7.93 -4.26 10.56
CA VAL A 89 8.62 -3.19 11.28
C VAL A 89 9.41 -3.80 12.44
N ILE A 90 10.72 -3.56 12.44
CA ILE A 90 11.67 -4.01 13.47
C ILE A 90 12.16 -2.86 14.37
N ARG A 91 11.90 -1.60 14.00
CA ARG A 91 12.16 -0.43 14.84
C ARG A 91 11.00 0.56 14.77
N HIS A 92 10.49 0.91 15.94
CA HIS A 92 9.32 1.76 16.14
C HIS A 92 9.78 3.14 16.67
N PRO A 93 9.60 4.24 15.90
CA PRO A 93 10.09 5.57 16.30
C PRO A 93 9.42 6.12 17.57
N LEU A 94 8.21 5.64 17.89
CA LEU A 94 7.46 5.99 19.09
C LEU A 94 7.34 4.80 20.04
N GLY A 95 8.36 3.93 20.11
CA GLY A 95 8.39 2.85 21.10
C GLY A 95 8.25 3.33 22.55
N ASP A 96 8.73 4.55 22.82
CA ASP A 96 8.54 5.30 24.08
C ASP A 96 7.79 6.60 23.77
N TRP A 97 6.78 6.93 24.58
CA TRP A 97 6.00 8.15 24.44
C TRP A 97 6.82 9.43 24.59
N ARG A 98 7.96 9.40 25.30
CA ARG A 98 8.89 10.54 25.37
C ARG A 98 9.39 10.99 24.00
N ALA A 99 9.47 10.08 23.04
CA ALA A 99 9.88 10.40 21.67
C ALA A 99 8.83 11.24 20.93
N LEU A 100 7.56 11.25 21.37
CA LEU A 100 6.48 11.97 20.70
C LEU A 100 6.70 13.49 20.68
N GLU A 101 7.36 14.05 21.69
CA GLU A 101 7.62 15.49 21.78
C GLU A 101 8.52 15.97 20.63
N SER A 102 9.58 15.22 20.35
CA SER A 102 10.55 15.52 19.29
C SER A 102 10.23 14.86 17.95
N TYR A 103 9.25 13.95 17.89
CA TYR A 103 8.90 13.23 16.67
C TYR A 103 8.25 14.14 15.63
N GLU A 104 8.89 14.33 14.47
CA GLU A 104 8.35 15.15 13.38
C GLU A 104 7.88 14.27 12.21
N PRO A 105 6.55 14.10 12.01
CA PRO A 105 6.03 13.42 10.84
C PRO A 105 6.34 14.25 9.59
N LYS A 106 6.76 13.60 8.52
CA LYS A 106 6.98 14.28 7.24
C LYS A 106 5.65 14.42 6.51
N ASP A 107 5.18 15.65 6.32
CA ASP A 107 3.93 15.94 5.60
C ASP A 107 4.01 15.42 4.16
N PRO A 108 3.16 14.45 3.76
CA PRO A 108 3.18 13.90 2.42
C PRO A 108 2.95 14.94 1.31
N ILE A 109 2.15 15.97 1.58
CA ILE A 109 1.88 17.06 0.63
C ILE A 109 3.14 17.90 0.44
N ALA A 110 3.81 18.25 1.53
CA ALA A 110 5.08 18.99 1.49
C ALA A 110 6.20 18.19 0.80
N LEU A 111 6.20 16.86 0.96
CA LEU A 111 7.14 15.95 0.31
C LEU A 111 6.86 15.73 -1.19
N ASN A 112 5.73 16.22 -1.72
CA ASN A 112 5.23 15.88 -3.05
C ASN A 112 5.26 14.36 -3.31
N ALA A 113 4.92 13.58 -2.28
CA ALA A 113 5.02 12.12 -2.31
C ALA A 113 3.79 11.46 -1.67
N LEU A 114 3.39 10.34 -2.26
CA LEU A 114 2.38 9.44 -1.75
C LEU A 114 3.09 8.48 -0.80
N PRO A 115 2.61 8.38 0.46
CA PRO A 115 3.08 7.38 1.41
C PRO A 115 3.05 5.98 0.81
N ALA A 116 4.07 5.17 1.07
CA ALA A 116 4.14 3.80 0.57
C ALA A 116 4.65 2.86 1.68
N GLU A 117 3.82 1.90 2.06
CA GLU A 117 4.07 1.04 3.21
C GLU A 117 5.29 0.13 3.02
N GLY A 118 6.33 0.34 3.83
CA GLY A 118 7.58 -0.41 3.76
C GLY A 118 8.44 -0.06 2.55
N TYR A 119 8.18 1.07 1.89
CA TYR A 119 9.01 1.59 0.81
C TYR A 119 9.76 2.83 1.28
N PRO A 120 10.94 3.12 0.70
CA PRO A 120 11.55 4.42 0.90
C PRO A 120 10.66 5.50 0.25
N LEU A 121 10.84 6.75 0.67
CA LEU A 121 10.20 7.89 0.04
C LEU A 121 10.43 7.86 -1.48
N VAL A 122 9.34 7.93 -2.26
CA VAL A 122 9.40 8.02 -3.72
C VAL A 122 9.06 9.46 -4.13
N PRO A 123 10.06 10.24 -4.57
CA PRO A 123 9.81 11.59 -5.06
C PRO A 123 8.83 11.61 -6.25
N ASP A 124 8.04 12.68 -6.36
CA ASP A 124 7.14 12.96 -7.48
C ASP A 124 6.07 11.90 -7.76
N SER A 125 5.78 11.04 -6.79
CA SER A 125 4.77 10.00 -6.96
C SER A 125 3.35 10.55 -7.14
N PHE A 126 3.07 11.80 -6.72
CA PHE A 126 1.81 12.48 -7.04
C PHE A 126 1.65 12.72 -8.54
N GLU A 127 2.71 13.10 -9.22
CA GLU A 127 2.69 13.34 -10.67
C GLU A 127 2.50 12.02 -11.43
N ALA A 128 3.19 10.97 -10.98
CA ALA A 128 2.97 9.61 -11.51
C ALA A 128 1.50 9.15 -11.31
N ALA A 129 0.92 9.40 -10.12
CA ALA A 129 -0.47 9.09 -9.85
C ALA A 129 -1.44 9.91 -10.72
N ARG A 130 -1.18 11.21 -10.88
CA ARG A 130 -1.97 12.10 -11.75
C ARG A 130 -1.99 11.58 -13.17
N LYS A 131 -0.82 11.27 -13.74
CA LYS A 131 -0.68 10.71 -15.09
C LYS A 131 -1.44 9.39 -15.23
N ALA A 132 -1.33 8.49 -14.26
CA ALA A 132 -2.07 7.21 -14.27
C ALA A 132 -3.60 7.43 -14.28
N LEU A 133 -4.11 8.40 -13.53
CA LEU A 133 -5.53 8.76 -13.52
C LEU A 133 -5.98 9.35 -14.86
N GLU A 134 -5.16 10.21 -15.48
CA GLU A 134 -5.45 10.80 -16.80
C GLU A 134 -5.49 9.75 -17.89
N GLU A 135 -4.51 8.85 -17.93
CA GLU A 135 -4.46 7.74 -18.88
C GLU A 135 -5.66 6.80 -18.72
N ALA A 136 -6.07 6.52 -17.48
CA ALA A 136 -7.26 5.72 -17.20
C ALA A 136 -8.53 6.39 -17.76
N LYS A 137 -8.70 7.70 -17.52
CA LYS A 137 -9.83 8.48 -18.04
C LYS A 137 -9.84 8.52 -19.57
N ALA A 138 -8.68 8.82 -20.19
CA ALA A 138 -8.53 8.87 -21.64
C ALA A 138 -8.85 7.52 -22.31
N SER A 139 -8.50 6.42 -21.63
CA SER A 139 -8.78 5.06 -22.08
C SER A 139 -10.19 4.55 -21.74
N ARG A 140 -11.09 5.40 -21.21
CA ARG A 140 -12.43 5.03 -20.69
C ARG A 140 -12.41 3.90 -19.65
N ARG A 141 -11.30 3.75 -18.92
CA ARG A 141 -11.17 2.86 -17.75
C ARG A 141 -11.60 3.59 -16.49
N LEU A 142 -11.84 2.83 -15.43
CA LEU A 142 -12.07 3.42 -14.11
C LEU A 142 -10.77 4.08 -13.62
N ALA A 143 -10.87 5.35 -13.21
CA ALA A 143 -9.77 6.06 -12.59
C ALA A 143 -9.83 5.82 -11.07
N VAL A 144 -8.82 5.15 -10.54
CA VAL A 144 -8.78 4.69 -9.14
C VAL A 144 -7.49 5.18 -8.51
N GLY A 145 -7.59 5.76 -7.31
CA GLY A 145 -6.47 5.99 -6.41
C GLY A 145 -6.51 4.99 -5.25
N SER A 146 -5.37 4.78 -4.60
CA SER A 146 -5.24 3.91 -3.43
C SER A 146 -4.73 4.67 -2.22
N CYS A 147 -5.15 4.24 -1.04
CA CYS A 147 -4.48 4.58 0.22
C CYS A 147 -3.53 3.42 0.58
N PRO A 148 -2.39 3.67 1.24
CA PRO A 148 -1.58 2.59 1.78
C PRO A 148 -2.43 1.69 2.67
N HIS A 149 -2.16 0.40 2.66
CA HIS A 149 -2.86 -0.54 3.55
C HIS A 149 -2.69 -0.11 5.01
N GLY A 150 -1.48 0.29 5.41
CA GLY A 150 -1.22 0.83 6.73
C GLY A 150 -1.56 2.32 6.95
N PHE A 151 -2.81 2.72 6.72
CA PHE A 151 -3.21 4.14 6.79
C PHE A 151 -3.58 4.66 8.19
N VAL A 152 -4.16 3.85 9.08
CA VAL A 152 -4.49 4.28 10.47
C VAL A 152 -4.09 3.24 11.51
N PHE A 153 -4.87 2.16 11.68
CA PHE A 153 -4.63 1.18 12.75
C PHE A 153 -3.23 0.57 12.66
N GLN A 154 -2.80 0.22 11.44
CA GLN A 154 -1.48 -0.34 11.26
C GLN A 154 -0.39 0.69 11.43
N ARG A 155 -0.62 1.93 11.00
CA ARG A 155 0.32 3.03 11.23
C ARG A 155 0.59 3.22 12.72
N LEU A 156 -0.43 3.11 13.57
CA LEU A 156 -0.27 3.16 15.02
C LEU A 156 0.70 2.10 15.51
N TYR A 157 0.52 0.82 15.15
CA TYR A 157 1.40 -0.23 15.65
C TYR A 157 2.76 -0.26 14.95
N TYR A 158 2.90 0.33 13.75
CA TYR A 158 4.22 0.57 13.15
C TYR A 158 5.01 1.62 13.93
N LEU A 159 4.34 2.67 14.39
CA LEU A 159 4.99 3.73 15.17
C LEU A 159 5.24 3.34 16.62
N ARG A 160 4.29 2.66 17.27
CA ARG A 160 4.32 2.32 18.70
C ARG A 160 4.91 0.94 19.01
N GLY A 161 4.83 0.02 18.06
CA GLY A 161 4.93 -1.41 18.32
C GLY A 161 3.57 -1.99 18.74
N PHE A 162 3.29 -3.22 18.32
CA PHE A 162 1.99 -3.87 18.52
C PHE A 162 1.63 -4.00 20.01
N GLU A 163 2.53 -4.53 20.82
CA GLU A 163 2.27 -4.74 22.26
C GLU A 163 1.98 -3.42 22.99
N ASN A 164 2.78 -2.38 22.72
CA ASN A 164 2.56 -1.07 23.31
C ASN A 164 1.24 -0.47 22.88
N LEU A 165 0.90 -0.54 21.59
CA LEU A 165 -0.41 -0.08 21.13
C LEU A 165 -1.56 -0.82 21.82
N MET A 166 -1.47 -2.14 22.00
CA MET A 166 -2.53 -2.89 22.68
C MET A 166 -2.70 -2.42 24.13
N LYS A 167 -1.61 -2.11 24.84
CA LYS A 167 -1.66 -1.50 26.18
C LYS A 167 -2.26 -0.10 26.13
N ASP A 168 -1.84 0.74 25.18
CA ASP A 168 -2.33 2.10 25.03
C ASP A 168 -3.84 2.14 24.74
N LEU A 169 -4.36 1.22 23.92
CA LEU A 169 -5.80 1.14 23.62
C LEU A 169 -6.64 0.81 24.86
N ILE A 170 -6.07 0.11 25.85
CA ILE A 170 -6.74 -0.21 27.12
C ILE A 170 -6.60 0.95 28.11
N LEU A 171 -5.38 1.50 28.24
CA LEU A 171 -5.06 2.51 29.25
C LEU A 171 -5.48 3.93 28.84
N GLY A 172 -5.66 4.19 27.55
CA GLY A 172 -6.08 5.48 27.01
C GLY A 172 -5.15 6.66 27.36
N PRO A 173 -3.82 6.56 27.18
CA PRO A 173 -2.94 7.68 27.48
C PRO A 173 -3.23 8.86 26.54
N PRO A 174 -3.11 10.13 26.99
CA PRO A 174 -3.40 11.29 26.15
C PRO A 174 -2.55 11.36 24.88
N GLU A 175 -1.34 10.81 24.90
CA GLU A 175 -0.42 10.72 23.77
C GLU A 175 -0.99 9.89 22.61
N LEU A 176 -1.82 8.89 22.89
CA LEU A 176 -2.49 8.10 21.85
C LEU A 176 -3.40 8.98 21.00
N ARG A 177 -4.12 9.91 21.62
CA ARG A 177 -4.99 10.84 20.89
C ARG A 177 -4.17 11.79 20.03
N ARG A 178 -3.07 12.34 20.58
CA ARG A 178 -2.14 13.20 19.83
C ARG A 178 -1.55 12.49 18.62
N LEU A 179 -1.16 11.21 18.78
CA LEU A 179 -0.65 10.40 17.68
C LEU A 179 -1.71 10.14 16.59
N LEU A 180 -2.96 9.85 16.99
CA LEU A 180 -4.07 9.70 16.05
C LEU A 180 -4.28 10.98 15.23
N ASP A 181 -4.27 12.14 15.88
CA ASP A 181 -4.44 13.43 15.22
C ASP A 181 -3.28 13.69 14.24
N ILE A 182 -2.03 13.33 14.61
CA ILE A 182 -0.87 13.38 13.70
C ILE A 182 -1.07 12.50 12.46
N ILE A 183 -1.50 11.26 12.63
CA ILE A 183 -1.67 10.30 11.51
C ILE A 183 -2.77 10.78 10.56
N LEU A 184 -3.91 11.25 11.11
CA LEU A 184 -5.05 11.68 10.32
C LEU A 184 -4.80 12.98 9.58
N GLN A 185 -4.03 13.90 10.15
CA GLN A 185 -3.67 15.16 9.50
C GLN A 185 -2.44 15.05 8.61
N GLY A 186 -1.62 14.02 8.78
CA GLY A 186 -0.34 13.86 8.08
C GLY A 186 0.75 14.83 8.55
N ARG A 187 0.55 15.56 9.66
CA ARG A 187 1.47 16.57 10.18
C ARG A 187 1.28 16.75 11.68
N LYS A 188 2.20 17.43 12.37
CA LYS A 188 1.98 17.83 13.77
C LYS A 188 0.76 18.75 13.86
N VAL A 189 -0.07 18.48 14.86
CA VAL A 189 -1.19 19.32 15.25
C VAL A 189 -0.73 20.12 16.47
N GLU A 190 -0.77 21.45 16.36
CA GLU A 190 -0.48 22.38 17.46
C GLU A 190 -1.47 22.22 18.61
#